data_AF-A0A2P4YH86-F1
#
_entry.id   AF-A0A2P4YH86-F1
#
_cell.length_a   1.000
_cell.length_b   1.000
_cell.length_c   1.000
_cell.angle_alpha   90.00
_cell.angle_beta   90.00
_cell.angle_gamma   90.00
#
_symmetry.space_group_name_H-M   'P 1'
#
loop_
_entity.id
_entity.type
_entity.pdbx_description
1 polymer ?
#
loop_
_entity_poly.entity_id
_entity_poly.type
_entity_poly.pdbx_seq_one_letter_code
_entity_poly.pdbx_strand_id
1 'polypeptide(L)'
;LDFQGDIGDFHELFQQLQTAYHEVDAVFAASGLSRMEIPTSDVHVREGANGKFIEIFANKLLPFSQPDATSRSVCERRRLASSAGTSNAGLYEKAAKQRTLMLTTFISVAQNLDQPYTIIEDFTKEMFSNNSRADVKAIQIVQRIVNSDRDMILFVSSVTPIEIKHKPIDGLVYHAREYALTKRFSDSTPEHDISLLQLYVRISFDYDPGVVYDSRHVRSVAQFVIGNVGGSLRCYQERIENALIDQALHSRHDKKRHTSSCDAYE
;
A
#
# COMPACT_ATOMS: atom_id res chain seq x y z
N LEU A 1 -2.29 -10.14 -26.32
CA LEU A 1 -2.39 -9.12 -25.25
C LEU A 1 -3.81 -8.57 -25.33
N ASP A 2 -4.75 -9.17 -24.62
CA ASP A 2 -6.10 -8.58 -24.49
C ASP A 2 -6.11 -7.76 -23.20
N PHE A 3 -5.78 -6.48 -23.33
CA PHE A 3 -5.97 -5.50 -22.27
C PHE A 3 -7.46 -5.09 -22.31
N GLN A 4 -8.18 -5.27 -21.20
CA GLN A 4 -9.56 -4.76 -21.07
C GLN A 4 -9.62 -3.33 -20.51
N GLY A 5 -8.52 -2.82 -19.96
CA GLY A 5 -8.31 -1.38 -19.75
C GLY A 5 -7.85 -0.73 -21.05
N ASP A 6 -8.31 0.49 -21.32
CA ASP A 6 -7.81 1.26 -22.45
C ASP A 6 -6.30 1.48 -22.23
N ILE A 7 -5.49 1.39 -23.28
CA ILE A 7 -4.07 1.77 -23.24
C ILE A 7 -3.94 3.22 -22.72
N GLY A 8 -4.96 4.05 -22.99
CA GLY A 8 -5.11 5.39 -22.43
C GLY A 8 -5.14 5.43 -20.90
N ASP A 9 -5.87 4.52 -20.25
CA ASP A 9 -6.04 4.52 -18.79
C ASP A 9 -4.71 4.26 -18.07
N PHE A 10 -3.88 3.35 -18.60
CA PHE A 10 -2.55 3.09 -18.07
C PHE A 10 -1.57 4.23 -18.37
N HIS A 11 -1.71 4.90 -19.52
CA HIS A 11 -0.88 6.06 -19.84
C HIS A 11 -1.08 7.19 -18.81
N GLU A 12 -2.32 7.46 -18.41
CA GLU A 12 -2.61 8.41 -17.35
C GLU A 12 -1.99 7.97 -16.02
N LEU A 13 -2.13 6.70 -15.62
CA LEU A 13 -1.49 6.18 -14.42
C LEU A 13 0.04 6.34 -14.46
N PHE A 14 0.69 6.13 -15.60
CA PHE A 14 2.13 6.38 -15.72
C PHE A 14 2.48 7.85 -15.49
N GLN A 15 1.70 8.79 -16.03
CA GLN A 15 1.89 10.22 -15.77
C GLN A 15 1.70 10.55 -14.29
N GLN A 16 0.68 9.96 -13.66
CA GLN A 16 0.43 10.11 -12.23
C GLN A 16 1.58 9.53 -11.39
N LEU A 17 2.16 8.40 -11.78
CA LEU A 17 3.32 7.78 -11.12
C LEU A 17 4.54 8.70 -11.20
N GLN A 18 4.84 9.23 -12.39
CA GLN A 18 5.96 10.17 -12.57
C GLN A 18 5.75 11.42 -11.73
N THR A 19 4.54 11.97 -11.72
CA THR A 19 4.20 13.13 -10.87
C THR A 19 4.40 12.82 -9.39
N ALA A 20 3.87 11.68 -8.93
CA ALA A 20 4.02 11.24 -7.55
C ALA A 20 5.48 11.08 -7.14
N TYR A 21 6.32 10.54 -8.02
CA TYR A 21 7.76 10.40 -7.77
C TYR A 21 8.45 11.76 -7.56
N HIS A 22 8.19 12.74 -8.43
CA HIS A 22 8.82 14.06 -8.34
C HIS A 22 8.28 14.88 -7.15
N GLU A 23 7.04 14.63 -6.72
CA GLU A 23 6.39 15.37 -5.63
C GLU A 23 6.64 14.78 -4.24
N VAL A 24 7.26 13.60 -4.11
CA VAL A 24 7.34 12.87 -2.84
C VAL A 24 7.86 13.74 -1.69
N ASP A 25 8.98 14.44 -1.87
CA ASP A 25 9.59 15.23 -0.81
C ASP A 25 8.71 16.44 -0.44
N ALA A 26 8.04 17.05 -1.42
CA ALA A 26 7.11 18.15 -1.18
C ALA A 26 5.85 17.68 -0.44
N VAL A 27 5.32 16.50 -0.79
CA VAL A 27 4.16 15.87 -0.11
C VAL A 27 4.50 15.53 1.34
N PHE A 28 5.68 14.94 1.58
CA PHE A 28 6.14 14.60 2.93
C PHE A 28 6.46 15.85 3.75
N ALA A 29 6.91 16.94 3.13
CA ALA A 29 7.07 18.23 3.77
C ALA A 29 5.71 18.85 4.17
N ALA A 30 4.75 18.90 3.25
CA ALA A 30 3.44 19.51 3.46
C ALA A 30 2.51 18.72 4.41
N SER A 31 2.68 17.41 4.47
CA SER A 31 2.00 16.54 5.45
C SER A 31 2.64 16.59 6.85
N GLY A 32 3.86 17.13 6.95
CA GLY A 32 4.65 17.12 8.19
C GLY A 32 5.39 15.80 8.44
N LEU A 33 5.14 14.75 7.65
CA LEU A 33 5.78 13.44 7.78
C LEU A 33 7.32 13.52 7.73
N SER A 34 7.88 14.42 6.91
CA SER A 34 9.33 14.63 6.81
C SER A 34 10.00 14.92 8.16
N ARG A 35 9.31 15.62 9.06
CA ARG A 35 9.78 16.03 10.39
C ARG A 35 9.19 15.18 11.52
N MET A 36 8.31 14.24 11.20
CA MET A 36 7.57 13.46 12.18
C MET A 36 8.45 12.31 12.69
N GLU A 37 9.28 12.62 13.68
CA GLU A 37 10.15 11.65 14.35
C GLU A 37 9.44 10.94 15.52
N ILE A 38 8.35 11.51 16.02
CA ILE A 38 7.48 10.88 17.02
C ILE A 38 6.57 9.87 16.29
N PRO A 39 6.58 8.58 16.68
CA PRO A 39 5.69 7.58 16.10
C PRO A 39 4.24 7.93 16.39
N THR A 40 3.39 7.79 15.38
CA THR A 40 1.94 7.79 15.57
C THR A 40 1.45 6.40 15.20
N SER A 41 1.10 5.62 16.22
CA SER A 41 0.40 4.33 16.03
C SER A 41 -0.97 4.52 15.37
N ASP A 42 -1.46 5.76 15.33
CA ASP A 42 -2.74 6.14 14.75
C ASP A 42 -2.62 6.56 13.29
N VAL A 43 -3.73 6.35 12.59
CA VAL A 43 -3.94 6.82 11.23
C VAL A 43 -4.59 8.20 11.31
N HIS A 44 -3.95 9.19 10.72
CA HIS A 44 -4.46 10.55 10.63
C HIS A 44 -5.18 10.76 9.31
N VAL A 45 -6.34 11.42 9.36
CA VAL A 45 -7.13 11.78 8.17
C VAL A 45 -7.28 13.29 8.14
N ARG A 46 -6.93 13.90 7.00
CA ARG A 46 -7.01 15.35 6.78
C ARG A 46 -7.65 15.65 5.44
N GLU A 47 -8.37 16.77 5.38
CA GLU A 47 -8.86 17.35 4.14
C GLU A 47 -7.76 18.22 3.51
N GLY A 48 -7.42 17.92 2.26
CA GLY A 48 -6.41 18.63 1.48
C GLY A 48 -6.92 19.94 0.88
N ALA A 49 -6.11 20.57 0.02
CA ALA A 49 -6.35 21.91 -0.52
C ALA A 49 -7.80 22.09 -1.05
N ASN A 50 -8.56 22.96 -0.37
CA ASN A 50 -9.95 23.32 -0.67
C ASN A 50 -10.92 22.12 -0.78
N GLY A 51 -10.69 21.04 -0.03
CA GLY A 51 -11.55 19.86 -0.06
C GLY A 51 -11.45 18.99 -1.30
N LYS A 52 -10.44 19.24 -2.15
CA LYS A 52 -10.26 18.50 -3.40
C LYS A 52 -9.79 17.07 -3.22
N PHE A 53 -9.21 16.74 -2.07
CA PHE A 53 -8.69 15.42 -1.79
C PHE A 53 -8.62 15.15 -0.29
N ILE A 54 -8.53 13.88 0.06
CA ILE A 54 -8.34 13.39 1.41
C ILE A 54 -6.93 12.86 1.54
N GLU A 55 -6.25 13.19 2.63
CA GLU A 55 -4.94 12.64 2.98
C GLU A 55 -5.10 11.72 4.18
N ILE A 56 -4.47 10.56 4.11
CA ILE A 56 -4.46 9.56 5.17
C ILE A 56 -3.01 9.15 5.37
N PHE A 57 -2.49 9.28 6.59
CA PHE A 57 -1.09 8.97 6.85
C PHE A 57 -0.86 8.33 8.21
N ALA A 58 0.24 7.59 8.32
CA ALA A 58 0.65 6.91 9.53
C ALA A 58 2.19 6.80 9.59
N ASN A 59 2.75 6.73 10.80
CA ASN A 59 4.19 6.75 11.01
C ASN A 59 4.58 5.81 12.14
N LYS A 60 5.45 4.83 11.88
CA LYS A 60 5.79 3.79 12.86
C LYS A 60 7.29 3.59 12.95
N LEU A 61 7.82 3.59 14.17
CA LEU A 61 9.17 3.10 14.43
C LEU A 61 9.16 1.57 14.44
N LEU A 62 10.15 0.99 13.79
CA LEU A 62 10.39 -0.43 13.73
C LEU A 62 11.77 -0.68 14.33
N PRO A 63 11.90 -1.51 15.39
CA PRO A 63 13.19 -1.84 16.01
C PRO A 63 13.96 -2.87 15.18
N PHE A 64 14.09 -2.58 13.88
CA PHE A 64 14.71 -3.41 12.86
C PHE A 64 15.44 -2.52 11.87
N SER A 65 16.46 -3.07 11.21
CA SER A 65 17.23 -2.35 10.21
C SER A 65 16.35 -1.85 9.06
N GLN A 66 16.73 -0.72 8.45
CA GLN A 66 16.01 -0.19 7.29
C GLN A 66 15.91 -1.21 6.13
N PRO A 67 16.96 -1.97 5.77
CA PRO A 67 16.84 -3.03 4.77
C PRO A 67 15.81 -4.12 5.12
N ASP A 68 15.77 -4.57 6.38
CA ASP A 68 14.81 -5.59 6.82
C ASP A 68 13.37 -5.07 6.75
N ALA A 69 13.13 -3.88 7.31
CA ALA A 69 11.82 -3.24 7.29
C ALA A 69 11.34 -2.99 5.86
N THR A 70 12.25 -2.55 4.99
CA THR A 70 11.99 -2.35 3.56
C THR A 70 11.59 -3.65 2.88
N SER A 71 12.44 -4.68 2.98
CA SER A 71 12.20 -5.98 2.35
C SER A 71 10.86 -6.57 2.79
N ARG A 72 10.52 -6.40 4.08
CA ARG A 72 9.24 -6.85 4.59
C ARG A 72 8.07 -6.02 4.11
N SER A 73 8.20 -4.70 4.04
CA SER A 73 7.15 -3.83 3.48
C SER A 73 6.81 -4.23 2.03
N VAL A 74 7.82 -4.48 1.21
CA VAL A 74 7.71 -5.00 -0.16
C VAL A 74 6.98 -6.34 -0.18
N CYS A 75 7.41 -7.29 0.66
CA CYS A 75 6.80 -8.62 0.73
C CYS A 75 5.33 -8.58 1.16
N GLU A 76 5.01 -7.85 2.23
CA GLU A 76 3.63 -7.74 2.73
C GLU A 76 2.72 -7.06 1.70
N ARG A 77 3.24 -6.08 0.97
CA ARG A 77 2.47 -5.43 -0.08
C ARG A 77 2.20 -6.36 -1.25
N ARG A 78 3.21 -7.11 -1.70
CA ARG A 78 3.02 -8.15 -2.72
C ARG A 78 1.97 -9.17 -2.27
N ARG A 79 1.98 -9.56 -0.99
CA ARG A 79 0.95 -10.45 -0.44
C ARG A 79 -0.44 -9.81 -0.52
N LEU A 80 -0.58 -8.54 -0.19
CA LEU A 80 -1.87 -7.80 -0.28
C LEU A 80 -2.37 -7.58 -1.71
N ALA A 81 -1.46 -7.51 -2.69
CA ALA A 81 -1.78 -7.42 -4.12
C ALA A 81 -2.10 -8.80 -4.73
N SER A 82 -1.46 -9.86 -4.25
CA SER A 82 -1.74 -11.23 -4.65
C SER A 82 -3.01 -11.75 -3.97
N SER A 83 -3.78 -12.62 -4.64
CA SER A 83 -4.97 -13.29 -4.06
C SER A 83 -4.73 -14.14 -2.81
N ALA A 84 -3.49 -14.22 -2.32
CA ALA A 84 -3.09 -14.93 -1.11
C ALA A 84 -3.06 -14.04 0.15
N GLY A 85 -3.22 -12.72 0.00
CA GLY A 85 -3.24 -11.80 1.14
C GLY A 85 -4.66 -11.53 1.61
N THR A 86 -5.07 -12.25 2.65
CA THR A 86 -6.19 -11.88 3.52
C THR A 86 -5.96 -10.48 4.08
N SER A 87 -6.38 -9.46 3.35
CA SER A 87 -7.01 -8.28 3.92
C SER A 87 -8.49 -8.60 4.04
N ASN A 88 -9.26 -7.80 4.79
CA ASN A 88 -10.72 -7.88 4.82
C ASN A 88 -11.28 -7.51 3.44
N ALA A 89 -11.06 -8.35 2.43
CA ALA A 89 -11.27 -8.11 1.01
C ALA A 89 -11.01 -9.43 0.26
N GLY A 90 -12.07 -10.16 -0.09
CA GLY A 90 -11.95 -11.31 -0.98
C GLY A 90 -11.72 -10.85 -2.42
N LEU A 91 -10.75 -11.45 -3.13
CA LEU A 91 -10.74 -11.35 -4.60
C LEU A 91 -11.73 -12.38 -5.16
N TYR A 92 -12.55 -11.98 -6.13
CA TYR A 92 -13.59 -12.83 -6.72
C TYR A 92 -12.98 -14.05 -7.44
N GLU A 93 -13.32 -15.26 -6.98
CA GLU A 93 -12.71 -16.54 -7.42
C GLU A 93 -13.15 -16.97 -8.84
N LYS A 94 -14.29 -16.47 -9.36
CA LYS A 94 -14.87 -16.94 -10.65
C LYS A 94 -14.07 -16.59 -11.91
N ALA A 95 -13.19 -15.59 -11.88
CA ALA A 95 -12.34 -15.19 -13.01
C ALA A 95 -10.86 -15.64 -12.86
N ALA A 96 -10.56 -16.41 -11.80
CA ALA A 96 -9.19 -16.76 -11.43
C ALA A 96 -8.42 -17.51 -12.53
N LYS A 97 -9.09 -18.30 -13.38
CA LYS A 97 -8.40 -19.11 -14.41
C LYS A 97 -7.75 -18.29 -15.53
N GLN A 98 -8.27 -17.11 -15.87
CA GLN A 98 -7.69 -16.27 -16.93
C GLN A 98 -6.72 -15.21 -16.36
N ARG A 99 -6.96 -14.73 -15.13
CA ARG A 99 -6.04 -13.86 -14.37
C ARG A 99 -4.76 -14.57 -13.89
N THR A 100 -4.82 -15.89 -13.64
CA THR A 100 -3.65 -16.69 -13.22
C THR A 100 -2.52 -16.67 -14.26
N LEU A 101 -2.84 -16.57 -15.55
CA LEU A 101 -1.85 -16.50 -16.64
C LEU A 101 -1.15 -15.12 -16.73
N MET A 102 -1.87 -14.05 -16.40
CA MET A 102 -1.33 -12.69 -16.40
C MET A 102 -0.43 -12.48 -15.17
N LEU A 103 -0.90 -12.92 -13.99
CA LEU A 103 -0.15 -12.86 -12.73
C LEU A 103 1.17 -13.65 -12.81
N THR A 104 1.19 -14.83 -13.46
CA THR A 104 2.43 -15.63 -13.63
C THR A 104 3.46 -14.95 -14.55
N THR A 105 3.02 -14.20 -15.56
CA THR A 105 3.95 -13.47 -16.45
C THR A 105 4.58 -12.27 -15.73
N PHE A 106 3.82 -11.53 -14.93
CA PHE A 106 4.33 -10.40 -14.13
C PHE A 106 5.18 -10.82 -12.92
N ILE A 107 4.90 -11.99 -12.32
CA ILE A 107 5.73 -12.57 -11.25
C ILE A 107 7.16 -12.84 -11.74
N SER A 108 7.39 -13.07 -13.04
CA SER A 108 8.72 -13.33 -13.59
C SER A 108 9.65 -12.11 -13.61
N VAL A 109 9.11 -10.89 -13.72
CA VAL A 109 9.91 -9.65 -13.70
C VAL A 109 10.34 -9.27 -12.27
N ALA A 110 9.57 -9.68 -11.25
CA ALA A 110 9.83 -9.38 -9.83
C ALA A 110 10.59 -10.49 -9.08
N GLN A 111 11.33 -11.36 -9.79
CA GLN A 111 12.05 -12.47 -9.17
C GLN A 111 13.26 -12.04 -8.31
N ASN A 112 13.80 -10.83 -8.54
CA ASN A 112 14.85 -10.24 -7.69
C ASN A 112 14.26 -9.10 -6.86
N LEU A 113 13.87 -9.41 -5.62
CA LEU A 113 13.38 -8.43 -4.65
C LEU A 113 14.47 -7.45 -4.19
N ASP A 114 15.72 -7.60 -4.62
CA ASP A 114 16.80 -6.66 -4.31
C ASP A 114 16.95 -5.54 -5.37
N GLN A 115 16.11 -5.55 -6.42
CA GLN A 115 16.14 -4.56 -7.50
C GLN A 115 14.83 -3.77 -7.62
N PRO A 116 14.86 -2.53 -8.17
CA PRO A 116 13.66 -1.78 -8.50
C PRO A 116 12.75 -2.59 -9.42
N TYR A 117 11.45 -2.57 -9.15
CA TYR A 117 10.46 -3.28 -9.96
C TYR A 117 9.22 -2.42 -10.18
N THR A 118 8.49 -2.71 -11.25
CA THR A 118 7.19 -2.11 -11.56
C THR A 118 6.16 -3.22 -11.75
N ILE A 119 5.03 -3.13 -11.04
CA ILE A 119 3.88 -4.03 -11.17
C ILE A 119 2.73 -3.23 -11.75
N ILE A 120 2.03 -3.79 -12.74
CA ILE A 120 0.86 -3.18 -13.36
C ILE A 120 -0.28 -4.19 -13.20
N GLU A 121 -1.41 -3.75 -12.67
CA GLU A 121 -2.54 -4.64 -12.37
C GLU A 121 -3.85 -4.02 -12.85
N ASP A 122 -4.74 -4.89 -13.33
CA ASP A 122 -6.14 -4.63 -13.64
C ASP A 122 -6.96 -5.70 -12.93
N PHE A 123 -7.76 -5.29 -11.96
CA PHE A 123 -8.50 -6.22 -11.13
C PHE A 123 -9.86 -5.71 -10.68
N THR A 124 -10.62 -6.65 -10.12
CA THR A 124 -11.90 -6.41 -9.48
C THR A 124 -11.77 -6.93 -8.06
N LYS A 125 -12.11 -6.11 -7.08
CA LYS A 125 -11.86 -6.39 -5.67
C LYS A 125 -13.07 -6.02 -4.84
N GLU A 126 -13.33 -6.85 -3.83
CA GLU A 126 -14.25 -6.54 -2.77
C GLU A 126 -13.50 -5.77 -1.68
N MET A 127 -14.03 -4.63 -1.26
CA MET A 127 -13.47 -3.76 -0.21
C MET A 127 -14.41 -3.74 0.98
N PHE A 128 -13.85 -3.66 2.19
CA PHE A 128 -14.64 -3.59 3.42
C PHE A 128 -14.25 -2.37 4.25
N SER A 129 -15.26 -1.75 4.88
CA SER A 129 -15.11 -0.70 5.88
C SER A 129 -16.16 -0.94 6.95
N ASN A 130 -15.72 -1.33 8.16
CA ASN A 130 -16.59 -1.80 9.24
C ASN A 130 -17.56 -2.88 8.72
N ASN A 131 -18.88 -2.65 8.85
CA ASN A 131 -19.93 -3.56 8.41
C ASN A 131 -20.41 -3.26 6.97
N SER A 132 -19.68 -2.44 6.21
CA SER A 132 -20.00 -2.10 4.82
C SER A 132 -19.04 -2.79 3.87
N ARG A 133 -19.59 -3.20 2.72
CA ARG A 133 -18.86 -3.79 1.60
C ARG A 133 -19.02 -2.90 0.35
N ALA A 134 -17.99 -2.90 -0.48
CA ALA A 134 -18.04 -2.38 -1.83
C ALA A 134 -17.39 -3.35 -2.81
N ASP A 135 -17.94 -3.46 -4.02
CA ASP A 135 -17.26 -4.11 -5.13
C ASP A 135 -16.71 -3.02 -6.05
N VAL A 136 -15.45 -3.13 -6.45
CA VAL A 136 -14.78 -2.11 -7.27
C VAL A 136 -14.02 -2.76 -8.42
N LYS A 137 -13.86 -2.01 -9.52
CA LYS A 137 -12.81 -2.24 -10.52
C LYS A 137 -11.65 -1.29 -10.24
N ALA A 138 -10.44 -1.78 -10.36
CA ALA A 138 -9.25 -0.97 -10.11
C ALA A 138 -8.16 -1.33 -11.11
N ILE A 139 -7.51 -0.31 -11.63
CA ILE A 139 -6.21 -0.41 -12.28
C ILE A 139 -5.17 0.24 -11.37
N GLN A 140 -3.98 -0.35 -11.27
CA GLN A 140 -2.91 0.24 -10.48
C GLN A 140 -1.53 -0.01 -11.06
N ILE A 141 -0.61 0.90 -10.74
CA ILE A 141 0.82 0.73 -10.94
C ILE A 141 1.52 0.84 -9.59
N VAL A 142 2.39 -0.13 -9.30
CA VAL A 142 3.24 -0.17 -8.12
C VAL A 142 4.68 -0.09 -8.56
N GLN A 143 5.44 0.84 -7.99
CA GLN A 143 6.87 0.96 -8.30
C GLN A 143 7.69 1.04 -7.02
N ARG A 144 8.71 0.20 -6.90
CA ARG A 144 9.73 0.35 -5.86
C ARG A 144 10.89 1.19 -6.39
N ILE A 145 11.34 2.12 -5.56
CA ILE A 145 12.45 3.02 -5.83
C ILE A 145 13.43 2.94 -4.66
N VAL A 146 14.65 2.54 -4.97
CA VAL A 146 15.74 2.38 -4.01
C VAL A 146 16.67 3.57 -4.14
N ASN A 147 16.79 4.37 -3.08
CA ASN A 147 17.77 5.44 -2.97
C ASN A 147 18.81 5.09 -1.88
N SER A 148 19.89 5.86 -1.80
CA SER A 148 20.96 5.64 -0.81
C SER A 148 20.52 5.88 0.64
N ASP A 149 19.53 6.76 0.85
CA ASP A 149 19.08 7.24 2.17
C ASP A 149 17.69 6.70 2.56
N ARG A 150 16.96 6.15 1.60
CA ARG A 150 15.56 5.71 1.77
C ARG A 150 15.19 4.67 0.72
N ASP A 151 14.28 3.79 1.10
CA ASP A 151 13.59 2.90 0.15
C ASP A 151 12.12 3.26 0.14
N MET A 152 11.54 3.33 -1.05
CA MET A 152 10.18 3.78 -1.23
C MET A 152 9.42 2.85 -2.17
N ILE A 153 8.15 2.63 -1.86
CA ILE A 153 7.19 2.04 -2.79
C ILE A 153 6.11 3.07 -3.07
N LEU A 154 5.92 3.40 -4.36
CA LEU A 154 4.83 4.23 -4.84
C LEU A 154 3.71 3.38 -5.40
N PHE A 155 2.50 3.88 -5.21
CA PHE A 155 1.29 3.30 -5.76
C PHE A 155 0.47 4.40 -6.38
N VAL A 156 0.01 4.16 -7.60
CA VAL A 156 -1.02 4.98 -8.22
C VAL A 156 -2.12 4.08 -8.71
N SER A 157 -3.36 4.39 -8.36
CA SER A 157 -4.52 3.61 -8.77
C SER A 157 -5.66 4.51 -9.21
N SER A 158 -6.45 3.98 -10.15
CA SER A 158 -7.75 4.50 -10.53
C SER A 158 -8.77 3.43 -10.19
N VAL A 159 -9.79 3.81 -9.42
CA VAL A 159 -10.77 2.89 -8.87
C VAL A 159 -12.17 3.35 -9.20
N THR A 160 -12.92 2.49 -9.87
CA THR A 160 -14.34 2.69 -10.20
C THR A 160 -15.19 1.80 -9.30
N PRO A 161 -15.93 2.36 -8.34
CA PRO A 161 -16.89 1.60 -7.56
C PRO A 161 -17.98 1.02 -8.47
N ILE A 162 -18.29 -0.26 -8.30
CA ILE A 162 -19.43 -0.92 -8.95
C ILE A 162 -20.64 -0.80 -8.02
N GLU A 163 -20.45 -1.14 -6.75
CA GLU A 163 -21.50 -1.17 -5.74
C GLU A 163 -20.90 -0.75 -4.40
N ILE A 164 -21.62 0.06 -3.60
CA ILE A 164 -21.31 0.30 -2.19
C ILE A 164 -22.60 0.14 -1.39
N LYS A 165 -22.59 -0.71 -0.34
CA LYS A 165 -23.77 -1.00 0.50
C LYS A 165 -25.00 -1.42 -0.33
N HIS A 166 -24.84 -2.29 -1.32
CA HIS A 166 -25.95 -2.77 -2.16
C HIS A 166 -26.60 -1.71 -3.03
N LYS A 167 -25.89 -0.61 -3.28
CA LYS A 167 -26.30 0.44 -4.20
C LYS A 167 -25.26 0.58 -5.31
N PRO A 168 -25.68 0.46 -6.58
CA PRO A 168 -24.78 0.74 -7.69
C PRO A 168 -24.34 2.20 -7.63
N ILE A 169 -23.09 2.43 -8.01
CA ILE A 169 -22.51 3.77 -8.14
C ILE A 169 -21.99 3.86 -9.56
N ASP A 170 -22.44 4.86 -10.31
CA ASP A 170 -22.07 5.05 -11.71
C ASP A 170 -21.50 6.44 -11.95
N GLY A 171 -20.49 6.54 -12.81
CA GLY A 171 -19.79 7.80 -13.07
C GLY A 171 -19.10 8.43 -11.87
N LEU A 172 -18.65 7.61 -10.90
CA LEU A 172 -17.67 8.00 -9.90
C LEU A 172 -16.38 7.22 -10.13
N VAL A 173 -15.26 7.94 -10.15
CA VAL A 173 -13.91 7.36 -10.10
C VAL A 173 -13.17 8.03 -8.95
N TYR A 174 -12.37 7.27 -8.22
CA TYR A 174 -11.42 7.87 -7.31
C TYR A 174 -10.00 7.43 -7.63
N HIS A 175 -9.07 8.38 -7.51
CA HIS A 175 -7.67 8.14 -7.74
C HIS A 175 -6.94 8.13 -6.40
N ALA A 176 -6.17 7.08 -6.15
CA ALA A 176 -5.32 7.00 -4.97
C ALA A 176 -3.84 7.10 -5.37
N ARG A 177 -3.10 7.93 -4.64
CA ARG A 177 -1.63 7.99 -4.68
C ARG A 177 -1.11 7.62 -3.31
N GLU A 178 -0.32 6.57 -3.23
CA GLU A 178 0.17 6.03 -1.97
C GLU A 178 1.70 5.95 -1.97
N TYR A 179 2.28 6.17 -0.80
CA TYR A 179 3.72 6.08 -0.56
C TYR A 179 3.94 5.24 0.70
N ALA A 180 4.82 4.26 0.58
CA ALA A 180 5.42 3.58 1.72
C ALA A 180 6.91 3.87 1.70
N LEU A 181 7.38 4.70 2.62
CA LEU A 181 8.78 5.09 2.72
C LEU A 181 9.39 4.48 3.98
N THR A 182 10.52 3.81 3.81
CA THR A 182 11.33 3.28 4.91
C THR A 182 12.68 3.99 4.92
N LYS A 183 13.03 4.58 6.06
CA LYS A 183 14.34 5.24 6.26
C LYS A 183 14.95 4.89 7.61
N ARG A 184 16.26 5.09 7.76
CA ARG A 184 16.92 4.99 9.08
C ARG A 184 16.39 6.08 10.02
N PHE A 185 16.13 5.73 11.27
CA PHE A 185 15.75 6.71 12.29
C PHE A 185 16.97 7.53 12.74
N SER A 186 16.78 8.83 12.96
CA SER A 186 17.87 9.77 13.29
C SER A 186 18.67 9.35 14.53
N ASP A 187 18.00 8.83 15.56
CA ASP A 187 18.65 8.39 16.82
C ASP A 187 19.05 6.90 16.81
N SER A 188 19.09 6.25 15.64
CA SER A 188 19.48 4.85 15.55
C SER A 188 20.99 4.66 15.75
N THR A 189 21.38 3.85 16.74
CA THR A 189 22.78 3.49 17.00
C THR A 189 23.18 2.19 16.29
N PRO A 190 24.48 1.88 16.11
CA PRO A 190 24.92 0.60 15.55
C PRO A 190 24.44 -0.64 16.33
N GLU A 191 24.23 -0.51 17.64
CA GLU A 191 23.74 -1.58 18.52
C GLU A 191 22.21 -1.70 18.48
N HIS A 192 21.52 -0.62 18.12
CA HIS A 192 20.06 -0.53 18.04
C HIS A 192 19.66 0.11 16.70
N ASP A 193 19.67 -0.73 15.66
CA ASP A 193 19.20 -0.34 14.34
C ASP A 193 17.67 -0.17 14.36
N ILE A 194 17.23 1.06 14.16
CA ILE A 194 15.82 1.47 14.19
C ILE A 194 15.51 2.12 12.84
N SER A 195 14.40 1.69 12.25
CA SER A 195 13.87 2.26 11.03
C SER A 195 12.53 2.95 11.27
N LEU A 196 12.23 3.92 10.41
CA LEU A 196 10.96 4.62 10.40
C LEU A 196 10.19 4.24 9.13
N LEU A 197 9.00 3.68 9.32
CA LEU A 197 8.03 3.39 8.26
C LEU A 197 6.99 4.52 8.20
N GLN A 198 6.98 5.23 7.09
CA GLN A 198 6.07 6.33 6.83
C GLN A 198 5.11 5.94 5.71
N LEU A 199 3.81 5.99 6.01
CA LEU A 199 2.75 5.66 5.07
C LEU A 199 1.95 6.92 4.79
N TYR A 200 1.68 7.18 3.51
CA TYR A 200 0.85 8.29 3.07
C TYR A 200 -0.04 7.84 1.93
N VAL A 201 -1.30 8.26 1.96
CA VAL A 201 -2.29 8.02 0.91
C VAL A 201 -3.02 9.33 0.65
N ARG A 202 -3.12 9.72 -0.63
CA ARG A 202 -3.94 10.82 -1.11
C ARG A 202 -5.02 10.29 -2.02
N ILE A 203 -6.26 10.71 -1.79
CA ILE A 203 -7.45 10.26 -2.53
C ILE A 203 -8.18 11.46 -3.11
N SER A 204 -8.33 11.51 -4.43
CA SER A 204 -9.20 12.47 -5.12
C SER A 204 -10.39 11.76 -5.76
N PHE A 205 -11.53 12.45 -5.81
CA PHE A 205 -12.75 11.94 -6.43
C PHE A 205 -13.03 12.73 -7.70
N ASP A 206 -13.28 12.01 -8.79
CA ASP A 206 -13.67 12.55 -10.08
C ASP A 206 -15.04 11.97 -10.46
N TYR A 207 -15.82 12.78 -11.18
CA TYR A 207 -17.20 12.49 -11.54
C TYR A 207 -17.40 12.67 -13.04
N ASP A 208 -18.20 11.80 -13.64
CA ASP A 208 -18.53 11.92 -15.05
C ASP A 208 -19.26 13.24 -15.35
N PRO A 209 -19.04 13.85 -16.52
CA PRO A 209 -19.73 15.08 -16.89
C PRO A 209 -21.26 14.94 -16.81
N GLY A 210 -21.89 15.80 -16.00
CA GLY A 210 -23.34 15.80 -15.81
C GLY A 210 -23.85 14.90 -14.68
N VAL A 211 -22.98 14.10 -14.05
CA VAL A 211 -23.32 13.35 -12.83
C VAL A 211 -23.25 14.29 -11.62
N VAL A 212 -24.39 14.46 -10.96
CA VAL A 212 -24.49 15.25 -9.71
C VAL A 212 -24.94 14.33 -8.59
N TYR A 213 -24.05 14.08 -7.65
CA TYR A 213 -24.36 13.34 -6.44
C TYR A 213 -24.89 14.26 -5.34
N ASP A 214 -25.87 13.76 -4.58
CA ASP A 214 -26.28 14.38 -3.33
C ASP A 214 -25.10 14.43 -2.34
N SER A 215 -24.97 15.54 -1.62
CA SER A 215 -23.90 15.74 -0.63
C SER A 215 -23.82 14.63 0.44
N ARG A 216 -24.95 14.01 0.81
CA ARG A 216 -24.97 12.88 1.75
C ARG A 216 -24.41 11.61 1.12
N HIS A 217 -24.71 11.35 -0.15
CA HIS A 217 -24.13 10.24 -0.90
C HIS A 217 -22.61 10.39 -1.03
N VAL A 218 -22.12 11.55 -1.47
CA VAL A 218 -20.67 11.83 -1.57
C VAL A 218 -19.99 11.61 -0.23
N ARG A 219 -20.57 12.13 0.86
CA ARG A 219 -20.05 11.94 2.21
C ARG A 219 -20.00 10.48 2.62
N SER A 220 -21.04 9.69 2.31
CA SER A 220 -21.05 8.25 2.63
C SER A 220 -19.98 7.48 1.86
N VAL A 221 -19.72 7.84 0.60
CA VAL A 221 -18.65 7.20 -0.18
C VAL A 221 -17.28 7.59 0.36
N ALA A 222 -17.05 8.87 0.62
CA ALA A 222 -15.81 9.36 1.23
C ALA A 222 -15.54 8.68 2.59
N GLN A 223 -16.55 8.55 3.46
CA GLN A 223 -16.43 7.85 4.74
C GLN A 223 -16.12 6.36 4.58
N PHE A 224 -16.72 5.70 3.59
CA PHE A 224 -16.42 4.31 3.28
C PHE A 224 -14.95 4.15 2.90
N VAL A 225 -14.48 4.99 1.95
CA VAL A 225 -13.10 4.96 1.46
C VAL A 225 -12.10 5.31 2.57
N ILE A 226 -12.37 6.35 3.38
CA ILE A 226 -11.55 6.69 4.56
C ILE A 226 -11.43 5.48 5.50
N GLY A 227 -12.54 4.83 5.82
CA GLY A 227 -12.54 3.68 6.73
C GLY A 227 -11.80 2.49 6.16
N ASN A 228 -11.96 2.20 4.86
CA ASN A 228 -11.26 1.11 4.19
C ASN A 228 -9.74 1.36 4.13
N VAL A 229 -9.33 2.55 3.70
CA VAL A 229 -7.90 2.89 3.56
C VAL A 229 -7.24 2.99 4.92
N GLY A 230 -7.87 3.66 5.89
CA GLY A 230 -7.33 3.76 7.25
C GLY A 230 -7.19 2.39 7.93
N GLY A 231 -8.19 1.52 7.79
CA GLY A 231 -8.09 0.13 8.28
C GLY A 231 -6.99 -0.66 7.57
N SER A 232 -6.82 -0.45 6.26
CA SER A 232 -5.77 -1.12 5.48
C SER A 232 -4.37 -0.67 5.88
N LEU A 233 -4.15 0.63 6.14
CA LEU A 233 -2.86 1.14 6.61
C LEU A 233 -2.48 0.57 7.98
N ARG A 234 -3.44 0.50 8.91
CA ARG A 234 -3.21 -0.13 10.23
C ARG A 234 -2.83 -1.60 10.09
N CYS A 235 -3.62 -2.36 9.32
CA CYS A 235 -3.34 -3.77 9.06
C CYS A 235 -1.96 -3.96 8.41
N TYR A 236 -1.57 -3.07 7.50
CA TYR A 236 -0.27 -3.10 6.85
C TYR A 236 0.88 -2.88 7.84
N GLN A 237 0.77 -1.89 8.74
CA GLN A 237 1.75 -1.64 9.79
C GLN A 237 1.90 -2.84 10.75
N GLU A 238 0.78 -3.42 11.18
CA GLU A 238 0.77 -4.60 12.07
C GLU A 238 1.38 -5.82 11.39
N ARG A 239 1.07 -6.07 10.12
CA ARG A 239 1.61 -7.22 9.37
C ARG A 239 3.11 -7.11 9.13
N ILE A 240 3.62 -5.89 8.84
CA ILE A 240 5.06 -5.67 8.68
C ILE A 240 5.76 -5.94 10.01
N GLU A 241 5.28 -5.31 11.09
CA GLU A 241 5.88 -5.47 12.42
C GLU A 241 5.87 -6.92 12.89
N ASN A 242 4.70 -7.59 12.86
CA ASN A 242 4.57 -8.98 13.30
C ASN A 242 5.49 -9.89 12.51
N ALA A 243 5.61 -9.68 11.20
CA ALA A 243 6.48 -10.51 10.40
C ALA A 243 7.98 -10.29 10.66
N LEU A 244 8.39 -9.05 10.96
CA LEU A 244 9.77 -8.76 11.38
C LEU A 244 10.06 -9.41 12.75
N ILE A 245 9.10 -9.36 13.68
CA ILE A 245 9.18 -10.05 14.97
C ILE A 245 9.32 -11.56 14.75
N ASP A 246 8.46 -12.16 13.92
CA ASP A 246 8.50 -13.59 13.62
C ASP A 246 9.86 -13.98 13.03
N GLN A 247 10.37 -13.23 12.06
CA GLN A 247 11.68 -13.46 11.45
C GLN A 247 12.81 -13.41 12.50
N ALA A 248 12.78 -12.44 13.41
CA ALA A 248 13.76 -12.32 14.48
C ALA A 248 13.67 -13.49 15.49
N LEU A 249 12.46 -13.95 15.83
CA LEU A 249 12.25 -15.09 16.71
C LEU A 249 12.77 -16.39 16.10
N HIS A 250 12.48 -16.65 14.82
CA HIS A 250 12.97 -17.82 14.10
C HIS A 250 14.51 -17.82 14.03
N SER A 251 15.11 -16.68 13.70
CA SER A 251 16.57 -16.52 13.66
C SER A 251 17.25 -16.79 15.00
N ARG A 252 16.59 -16.43 16.12
CA ARG A 252 17.08 -16.73 17.48
C ARG A 252 16.95 -18.21 17.83
N HIS A 253 15.86 -18.86 17.42
CA HIS A 253 15.68 -20.30 17.63
C HIS A 253 16.70 -21.14 16.85
N ASP A 254 17.05 -20.73 15.63
CA ASP A 254 18.04 -21.44 14.82
C ASP A 254 19.47 -21.21 15.33
N LYS A 255 19.78 -20.00 15.82
CA LYS A 255 21.04 -19.74 16.55
C LYS A 255 21.17 -20.58 17.81
N LYS A 256 20.10 -20.69 18.63
CA LYS A 256 20.12 -21.52 19.85
C LYS A 256 20.28 -23.03 19.55
N ARG A 257 19.70 -23.52 18.45
CA ARG A 257 19.89 -24.91 18.00
C ARG A 257 21.30 -25.18 17.48
N HIS A 258 21.93 -24.21 16.81
CA HIS A 258 23.33 -24.32 16.38
C HIS A 258 24.31 -24.27 17.56
N THR A 259 24.09 -23.42 18.56
CA THR A 259 24.94 -23.36 19.76
C THR A 259 24.78 -24.62 20.61
N SER A 260 23.56 -25.12 20.82
CA SER A 260 23.35 -26.37 21.59
C SER A 260 23.90 -27.62 20.90
N SER A 261 24.14 -27.58 19.58
CA SER A 261 24.78 -28.68 18.85
C SER A 261 26.31 -28.62 18.92
N CYS A 262 26.90 -27.45 19.18
CA CYS A 262 28.34 -27.32 19.40
C CYS A 262 28.74 -27.68 20.84
N ASP A 263 27.86 -27.41 21.81
CA ASP A 263 28.09 -27.72 23.23
C ASP A 263 27.87 -29.21 23.58
N ALA A 264 27.64 -30.08 22.60
CA ALA A 264 27.46 -31.53 22.78
C ALA A 264 28.72 -32.36 22.45
N TYR A 265 29.85 -31.70 22.17
CA TYR A 265 31.14 -32.34 21.88
C TYR A 265 32.32 -31.69 22.65
N GLU A 266 32.11 -31.35 23.93
CA GLU A 266 33.16 -31.18 24.94
C GLU A 266 32.81 -32.03 26.17
#